data_AF-A0A8T6V783-F1
#
_entry.id   AF-A0A8T6V783-F1
#
_cell.length_a   1.000
_cell.length_b   1.000
_cell.length_c   1.000
_cell.angle_alpha   90.00
_cell.angle_beta   90.00
_cell.angle_gamma   90.00
#
_symmetry.space_group_name_H-M   'P 1'
#
loop_
_entity.id
_entity.type
_entity.pdbx_description
1 polymer ?
#
loop_
_entity_poly.entity_id
_entity_poly.type
_entity_poly.pdbx_seq_one_letter_code
_entity_poly.pdbx_strand_id
1 'polypeptide(L)'
;MPEEEQPLPKKYVRVHRKQGYQIFGNNTAAYKPCFYWKSALTEQIFCYKYWFFGAPPSHRCVQWSPFIECNESCPFCWRTHRTDLGLRVFRRKDLEKINWPEPTLLMDTLLDVYKGTLKGYNPEYREQTVSELWRDAMENPPHLATSLTGEPLMYPYIGELMEIAKHRDMTTFIV
;
A
#
# COMPACT_ATOMS: atom_id res chain seq x y z
N MET A 1 14.34 17.69 -16.47
CA MET A 1 14.00 16.47 -17.23
C MET A 1 12.52 16.54 -17.60
N PRO A 2 12.15 16.43 -18.90
CA PRO A 2 10.76 16.36 -19.35
C PRO A 2 9.92 15.37 -18.52
N GLU A 3 8.63 15.65 -18.33
CA GLU A 3 7.76 14.83 -17.47
C GLU A 3 7.72 13.36 -17.91
N GLU A 4 7.77 13.11 -19.21
CA GLU A 4 7.77 11.77 -19.83
C GLU A 4 9.07 10.99 -19.61
N GLU A 5 10.15 11.67 -19.25
CA GLU A 5 11.44 11.07 -18.98
C GLU A 5 11.62 10.71 -17.49
N GLN A 6 10.79 11.28 -16.60
CA GLN A 6 10.80 10.97 -15.18
C GLN A 6 10.45 9.49 -14.93
N PRO A 7 11.11 8.82 -13.96
CA PRO A 7 10.81 7.43 -13.65
C PRO A 7 9.36 7.26 -13.17
N LEU A 8 8.83 8.27 -12.48
CA LEU A 8 7.45 8.36 -12.01
C LEU A 8 6.82 9.70 -12.47
N PRO A 9 6.25 9.74 -13.69
CA PRO A 9 5.63 10.94 -14.24
C PRO A 9 4.46 11.46 -13.38
N LYS A 10 4.26 12.78 -13.31
CA LYS A 10 3.17 13.36 -12.49
C LYS A 10 1.80 12.90 -12.96
N LYS A 11 1.59 12.74 -14.28
CA LYS A 11 0.37 12.14 -14.86
C LYS A 11 0.06 10.77 -14.25
N TYR A 12 1.07 9.90 -14.13
CA TYR A 12 0.94 8.54 -13.59
C TYR A 12 0.54 8.55 -12.11
N VAL A 13 1.25 9.34 -11.31
CA VAL A 13 0.97 9.52 -9.87
C VAL A 13 -0.44 10.11 -9.65
N ARG A 14 -0.86 11.08 -10.47
CA ARG A 14 -2.17 11.72 -10.36
C ARG A 14 -3.31 10.74 -10.60
N VAL A 15 -3.18 9.82 -11.55
CA VAL A 15 -4.21 8.80 -11.83
C VAL A 15 -4.37 7.84 -10.64
N HIS A 16 -3.26 7.39 -10.06
CA HIS A 16 -3.30 6.56 -8.85
C HIS A 16 -3.98 7.28 -7.68
N ARG A 17 -3.69 8.57 -7.46
CA ARG A 17 -4.38 9.36 -6.44
C ARG A 17 -5.89 9.45 -6.69
N LYS A 18 -6.32 9.62 -7.95
CA LYS A 18 -7.75 9.60 -8.31
C LYS A 18 -8.43 8.25 -8.04
N GLN A 19 -7.68 7.15 -8.08
CA GLN A 19 -8.16 5.81 -7.74
C GLN A 19 -8.18 5.53 -6.23
N GLY A 20 -7.90 6.54 -5.39
CA GLY A 20 -7.92 6.44 -3.94
C GLY A 20 -6.64 5.87 -3.33
N TYR A 21 -5.53 5.81 -4.07
CA TYR A 21 -4.23 5.46 -3.50
C TYR A 21 -3.65 6.65 -2.77
N GLN A 22 -3.12 6.41 -1.58
CA GLN A 22 -2.32 7.36 -0.83
C GLN A 22 -0.85 7.13 -1.20
N ILE A 23 -0.31 8.07 -1.98
CA ILE A 23 1.03 7.98 -2.56
C ILE A 23 2.03 8.76 -1.69
N PHE A 24 3.12 8.11 -1.27
CA PHE A 24 4.15 8.67 -0.39
C PHE A 24 5.54 8.12 -0.76
N GLY A 25 6.59 8.43 0.04
CA GLY A 25 7.95 7.95 -0.21
C GLY A 25 8.49 8.39 -1.57
N ASN A 26 8.60 9.69 -1.82
CA ASN A 26 9.04 10.24 -3.11
C ASN A 26 8.18 9.79 -4.32
N ASN A 27 6.89 9.53 -4.07
CA ASN A 27 5.92 8.97 -5.02
C ASN A 27 6.16 7.52 -5.44
N THR A 28 7.10 6.80 -4.82
CA THR A 28 7.34 5.39 -5.15
C THR A 28 6.30 4.49 -4.49
N ALA A 29 5.91 4.79 -3.26
CA ALA A 29 5.11 3.90 -2.45
C ALA A 29 3.63 4.30 -2.42
N ALA A 30 2.78 3.32 -2.13
CA ALA A 30 1.36 3.52 -2.04
C ALA A 30 0.74 2.69 -0.91
N TYR A 31 -0.29 3.27 -0.29
CA TYR A 31 -1.20 2.59 0.62
C TYR A 31 -2.64 2.77 0.14
N LYS A 32 -3.46 1.74 0.34
CA LYS A 32 -4.91 1.82 0.14
C LYS A 32 -5.58 0.76 1.00
N PRO A 33 -6.63 1.10 1.77
CA PRO A 33 -7.39 0.10 2.50
C PRO A 33 -8.03 -0.88 1.50
N CYS A 34 -7.92 -2.18 1.78
CA CYS A 34 -8.57 -3.18 0.95
C CYS A 34 -10.08 -3.18 1.20
N PHE A 35 -10.84 -3.84 0.33
CA PHE A 35 -12.30 -3.97 0.49
C PHE A 35 -12.69 -4.54 1.87
N TYR A 36 -12.08 -5.67 2.24
CA TYR A 36 -12.37 -6.35 3.50
C TYR A 36 -11.89 -5.59 4.74
N TRP A 37 -10.92 -4.67 4.60
CA TRP A 37 -10.53 -3.80 5.70
C TRP A 37 -11.71 -2.89 6.09
N LYS A 38 -12.38 -2.31 5.08
CA LYS A 38 -13.56 -1.46 5.28
C LYS A 38 -14.74 -2.30 5.76
N SER A 39 -15.05 -3.41 5.09
CA SER A 39 -16.17 -4.28 5.44
C SER A 39 -16.02 -4.90 6.83
N ALA A 40 -14.80 -5.19 7.29
CA ALA A 40 -14.58 -5.63 8.67
C ALA A 40 -14.95 -4.53 9.67
N LEU A 41 -14.56 -3.28 9.42
CA LEU A 41 -14.87 -2.15 10.31
C LEU A 41 -16.34 -1.78 10.35
N THR A 42 -17.10 -1.94 9.26
CA THR A 42 -18.50 -1.47 9.18
C THR A 42 -19.55 -2.57 9.21
N GLU A 43 -19.21 -3.76 8.72
CA GLU A 43 -20.16 -4.87 8.50
C GLU A 43 -19.71 -6.16 9.20
N GLN A 44 -18.56 -6.16 9.89
CA GLN A 44 -17.96 -7.33 10.53
C GLN A 44 -17.71 -8.50 9.56
N ILE A 45 -17.47 -8.18 8.29
CA ILE A 45 -17.14 -9.17 7.24
C ILE A 45 -15.62 -9.22 7.07
N PHE A 46 -15.02 -10.32 7.48
CA PHE A 46 -13.57 -10.57 7.39
C PHE A 46 -13.18 -11.29 6.09
N CYS A 47 -11.94 -11.09 5.64
CA CYS A 47 -11.43 -11.69 4.41
C CYS A 47 -11.14 -13.18 4.56
N TYR A 48 -11.01 -13.86 3.42
CA TYR A 48 -10.68 -15.29 3.39
C TYR A 48 -9.36 -15.62 4.09
N LYS A 49 -8.38 -14.70 4.15
CA LYS A 49 -7.10 -14.96 4.82
C LYS A 49 -7.24 -15.15 6.33
N TYR A 50 -8.19 -14.44 6.94
CA TYR A 50 -8.54 -14.64 8.35
C TYR A 50 -9.07 -16.07 8.55
N TRP A 51 -10.00 -16.50 7.71
CA TRP A 51 -10.63 -17.83 7.82
C TRP A 51 -9.70 -18.99 7.48
N PHE A 52 -8.87 -18.88 6.45
CA PHE A 52 -8.07 -20.00 5.94
C PHE A 52 -6.68 -20.10 6.54
N PHE A 53 -6.05 -18.96 6.85
CA PHE A 53 -4.66 -18.93 7.32
C PHE A 53 -4.54 -18.53 8.79
N GLY A 54 -5.66 -18.24 9.46
CA GLY A 54 -5.64 -17.63 10.79
C GLY A 54 -4.91 -16.29 10.81
N ALA A 55 -4.84 -15.60 9.66
CA ALA A 55 -4.24 -14.28 9.58
C ALA A 55 -5.02 -13.32 10.49
N PRO A 56 -4.40 -12.25 11.01
CA PRO A 56 -5.12 -11.29 11.82
C PRO A 56 -6.36 -10.74 11.11
N PRO A 57 -7.42 -10.36 11.86
CA PRO A 57 -8.62 -9.78 11.30
C PRO A 57 -8.34 -8.65 10.30
N SER A 58 -9.11 -8.60 9.22
CA SER A 58 -8.80 -7.76 8.05
C SER A 58 -8.77 -6.27 8.34
N HIS A 59 -9.49 -5.79 9.37
CA HIS A 59 -9.45 -4.39 9.82
C HIS A 59 -8.09 -3.97 10.38
N ARG A 60 -7.20 -4.91 10.71
CA ARG A 60 -5.83 -4.64 11.16
C ARG A 60 -4.76 -4.91 10.10
N CYS A 61 -5.14 -5.26 8.87
CA CYS A 61 -4.21 -5.51 7.78
C CYS A 61 -3.81 -4.21 7.08
N VAL A 62 -2.52 -4.02 6.86
CA VAL A 62 -1.96 -2.89 6.10
C VAL A 62 -1.68 -3.33 4.67
N GLN A 63 -2.58 -3.03 3.74
CA GLN A 63 -2.37 -3.26 2.31
C GLN A 63 -1.59 -2.10 1.68
N TRP A 64 -0.41 -2.39 1.15
CA TRP A 64 0.48 -1.37 0.62
C TRP A 64 1.46 -1.92 -0.43
N SER A 65 2.27 -1.04 -1.02
CA SER A 65 3.41 -1.39 -1.86
C SER A 65 4.51 -0.32 -1.76
N PRO A 66 5.80 -0.70 -1.70
CA PRO A 66 6.92 0.25 -1.72
C PRO A 66 7.18 0.83 -3.13
N PHE A 67 6.61 0.21 -4.17
CA PHE A 67 6.81 0.63 -5.55
C PHE A 67 5.56 0.48 -6.41
N ILE A 68 5.11 1.58 -7.03
CA ILE A 68 3.88 1.62 -7.84
C ILE A 68 4.05 1.23 -9.32
N GLU A 69 5.27 0.96 -9.76
CA GLU A 69 5.55 0.55 -11.12
C GLU A 69 5.89 -0.94 -11.19
N CYS A 70 5.70 -1.56 -12.36
CA CYS A 70 5.97 -2.96 -12.60
C CYS A 70 6.77 -3.13 -13.90
N ASN A 71 7.60 -4.17 -13.98
CA ASN A 71 8.26 -4.61 -15.21
C ASN A 71 7.34 -5.41 -16.13
N GLU A 72 6.21 -5.90 -15.61
CA GLU A 72 5.23 -6.70 -16.35
C GLU A 72 4.01 -5.88 -16.76
N SER A 73 3.28 -6.36 -17.77
CA SER A 73 2.02 -5.76 -18.26
C SER A 73 0.97 -6.85 -18.46
N CYS A 74 0.66 -7.55 -17.36
CA CYS A 74 -0.23 -8.70 -17.36
C CYS A 74 -1.65 -8.29 -17.83
N PRO A 75 -2.31 -9.07 -18.70
CA PRO A 75 -3.62 -8.73 -19.26
C PRO A 75 -4.74 -8.67 -18.21
N PHE A 76 -4.55 -9.34 -17.07
CA PHE A 76 -5.50 -9.35 -15.95
C PHE A 76 -5.18 -8.28 -14.88
N CYS A 77 -4.08 -7.54 -15.01
CA CYS A 77 -3.76 -6.51 -14.04
C CYS A 77 -4.73 -5.34 -14.22
N TRP A 78 -5.74 -5.26 -13.36
CA TRP A 78 -6.76 -4.20 -13.40
C TRP A 78 -6.22 -2.80 -13.05
N ARG A 79 -4.94 -2.69 -12.70
CA ARG A 79 -4.34 -1.43 -12.23
C ARG A 79 -3.78 -0.69 -13.43
N THR A 80 -3.86 0.63 -13.37
CA THR A 80 -3.40 1.46 -14.48
C THR A 80 -1.89 1.34 -14.62
N HIS A 81 -1.46 0.74 -15.72
CA HIS A 81 -0.08 0.77 -16.16
C HIS A 81 0.20 2.08 -16.87
N ARG A 82 1.47 2.48 -16.90
CA ARG A 82 1.90 3.69 -17.57
C ARG A 82 1.59 3.68 -19.08
N THR A 83 1.61 2.51 -19.70
CA THR A 83 1.32 2.28 -21.11
C THR A 83 -0.15 2.60 -21.44
N ASP A 84 -1.07 2.34 -20.50
CA ASP A 84 -2.49 2.69 -20.62
C ASP A 84 -2.69 4.21 -20.71
N LEU A 85 -1.73 4.97 -20.20
CA LEU A 85 -1.72 6.43 -20.23
C LEU A 85 -0.92 7.00 -21.41
N GLY A 86 -0.44 6.16 -22.33
CA GLY A 86 0.43 6.55 -23.44
C GLY A 86 1.83 7.00 -23.01
N LEU A 87 2.26 6.65 -21.80
CA LEU A 87 3.62 6.93 -21.34
C LEU A 87 4.57 5.84 -21.83
N ARG A 88 5.84 6.20 -22.01
CA ARG A 88 6.89 5.23 -22.39
C ARG A 88 7.00 4.09 -21.39
N VAL A 89 7.37 2.90 -21.87
CA VAL A 89 7.63 1.72 -21.02
C VAL A 89 8.69 2.02 -19.94
N PHE A 90 8.52 1.45 -18.76
CA PHE A 90 9.49 1.50 -17.67
C PHE A 90 10.66 0.59 -18.00
N ARG A 91 11.88 1.07 -17.84
CA ARG A 91 13.09 0.29 -18.13
C ARG A 91 13.95 0.20 -16.88
N ARG A 92 14.78 -0.83 -16.81
CA ARG A 92 15.72 -1.04 -15.70
C ARG A 92 16.55 0.21 -15.36
N LYS A 93 17.06 0.94 -16.35
CA LYS A 93 17.82 2.19 -16.17
C LYS A 93 17.04 3.33 -15.49
N ASP A 94 15.72 3.23 -15.43
CA ASP A 94 14.89 4.21 -14.74
C ASP A 94 14.93 3.99 -13.22
N LEU A 95 15.25 2.78 -12.75
CA LEU A 95 15.43 2.49 -11.31
C LEU A 95 16.57 3.30 -10.70
N GLU A 96 17.65 3.49 -11.45
CA GLU A 96 18.83 4.27 -11.04
C GLU A 96 18.51 5.76 -10.84
N LYS A 97 17.40 6.24 -11.44
CA LYS A 97 16.96 7.64 -11.34
C LYS A 97 15.96 7.87 -10.21
N ILE A 98 15.54 6.80 -9.51
CA ILE A 98 14.59 6.91 -8.42
C ILE A 98 15.36 7.26 -7.15
N ASN A 99 14.90 8.33 -6.49
CA ASN A 99 15.34 8.64 -5.13
C ASN A 99 14.57 7.74 -4.15
N TRP A 100 15.13 6.56 -3.88
CA TRP A 100 14.49 5.57 -3.02
C TRP A 100 14.41 6.07 -1.57
N PRO A 101 13.22 6.04 -0.95
CA PRO A 101 13.10 6.36 0.47
C PRO A 101 13.82 5.30 1.32
N GLU A 102 14.41 5.75 2.42
CA GLU A 102 15.01 4.86 3.42
C GLU A 102 13.93 3.96 4.06
N PRO A 103 14.21 2.66 4.31
CA PRO A 103 13.21 1.69 4.75
C PRO A 103 12.46 2.06 6.04
N THR A 104 13.16 2.59 7.05
CA THR A 104 12.59 2.95 8.35
C THR A 104 11.62 4.10 8.20
N LEU A 105 12.05 5.18 7.54
CA LEU A 105 11.21 6.33 7.23
C LEU A 105 10.00 5.93 6.38
N LEU A 106 10.19 5.01 5.43
CA LEU A 106 9.09 4.51 4.61
C LEU A 106 8.05 3.75 5.44
N MET A 107 8.50 2.89 6.35
CA MET A 107 7.62 2.15 7.27
C MET A 107 6.88 3.09 8.22
N ASP A 108 7.56 4.08 8.79
CA ASP A 108 6.93 5.09 9.67
C ASP A 108 5.84 5.86 8.92
N THR A 109 6.18 6.35 7.72
CA THR A 109 5.23 7.06 6.87
C THR A 109 4.02 6.18 6.52
N LEU A 110 4.24 4.89 6.23
CA LEU A 110 3.16 3.96 5.94
C LEU A 110 2.20 3.81 7.13
N LEU A 111 2.73 3.62 8.33
CA LEU A 111 1.90 3.46 9.53
C LEU A 111 1.15 4.76 9.88
N ASP A 112 1.76 5.91 9.65
CA ASP A 112 1.11 7.21 9.80
C ASP A 112 -0.04 7.39 8.81
N VAL A 113 0.17 7.03 7.54
CA VAL A 113 -0.85 7.06 6.48
C VAL A 113 -2.00 6.08 6.80
N TYR A 114 -1.67 4.88 7.27
CA TYR A 114 -2.66 3.89 7.74
C TYR A 114 -3.51 4.46 8.88
N LYS A 115 -2.88 5.00 9.94
CA LYS A 115 -3.58 5.62 11.08
C LYS A 115 -4.39 6.85 10.66
N GLY A 116 -3.85 7.68 9.78
CA GLY A 116 -4.56 8.82 9.20
C GLY A 116 -5.84 8.40 8.47
N THR A 117 -5.78 7.28 7.76
CA THR A 117 -6.96 6.69 7.10
C THR A 117 -7.97 6.19 8.12
N LEU A 118 -7.53 5.49 9.17
CA LEU A 118 -8.39 5.03 10.26
C LEU A 118 -9.12 6.16 10.97
N LYS A 119 -8.49 7.33 11.15
CA LYS A 119 -9.14 8.50 11.77
C LYS A 119 -10.39 8.93 10.99
N GLY A 120 -10.40 8.78 9.67
CA GLY A 120 -11.59 9.02 8.83
C GLY A 120 -12.73 8.02 9.02
N TYR A 121 -12.51 6.96 9.80
CA TYR A 121 -13.53 5.97 10.19
C TYR A 121 -13.91 6.08 11.67
N ASN A 122 -13.53 7.15 12.38
CA ASN A 122 -13.86 7.33 13.79
C ASN A 122 -15.39 7.16 14.03
N PRO A 123 -15.81 6.23 14.91
CA PRO A 123 -17.23 5.99 15.21
C PRO A 123 -17.97 7.22 15.72
N GLU A 124 -17.28 8.20 16.31
CA GLU A 124 -17.86 9.49 16.73
C GLU A 124 -18.51 10.25 15.56
N TYR A 125 -17.93 10.15 14.36
CA TYR A 125 -18.41 10.83 13.15
C TYR A 125 -19.00 9.86 12.12
N ARG A 126 -18.93 8.56 12.40
CA ARG A 126 -19.32 7.50 11.48
C ARG A 126 -19.96 6.34 12.23
N GLU A 127 -21.25 6.49 12.49
CA GLU A 127 -22.06 5.54 13.29
C GLU A 127 -21.99 4.08 12.81
N GLN A 128 -21.75 3.87 11.50
CA GLN A 128 -21.61 2.54 10.90
C GLN A 128 -20.31 1.83 11.31
N THR A 129 -19.30 2.54 11.82
CA THR A 129 -18.05 1.91 12.25
C THR A 129 -18.24 1.23 13.61
N VAL A 130 -17.87 -0.05 13.70
CA VAL A 130 -17.85 -0.78 14.96
C VAL A 130 -16.74 -0.24 15.86
N SER A 131 -17.12 0.41 16.96
CA SER A 131 -16.22 1.09 17.89
C SER A 131 -15.08 0.23 18.42
N GLU A 132 -15.36 -1.04 18.75
CA GLU A 132 -14.36 -1.97 19.29
C GLU A 132 -13.30 -2.31 18.24
N LEU A 133 -13.71 -2.62 17.01
CA LEU A 133 -12.79 -2.93 15.91
C LEU A 133 -11.97 -1.71 15.48
N TRP A 134 -12.56 -0.51 15.53
CA TRP A 134 -11.82 0.72 15.25
C TRP A 134 -10.74 1.00 16.30
N ARG A 135 -11.05 0.83 17.60
CA ARG A 135 -10.05 0.96 18.68
C ARG A 135 -8.93 -0.06 18.52
N ASP A 136 -9.29 -1.32 18.26
CA ASP A 136 -8.32 -2.41 18.01
C ASP A 136 -7.47 -2.16 16.75
N ALA A 137 -8.02 -1.56 15.69
CA ALA A 137 -7.27 -1.18 14.50
C ALA A 137 -6.28 -0.02 14.71
N MET A 138 -6.58 0.88 15.67
CA MET A 138 -5.74 2.04 16.00
C MET A 138 -4.46 1.65 16.75
N GLU A 139 -4.46 0.48 17.38
CA GLU A 139 -3.26 -0.14 17.93
C GLU A 139 -2.27 -0.52 16.82
N ASN A 140 -1.12 -1.08 17.20
CA ASN A 140 -0.13 -1.54 16.22
C ASN A 140 -0.75 -2.60 15.28
N PRO A 141 -0.74 -2.42 13.95
CA PRO A 141 -1.27 -3.42 13.03
C PRO A 141 -0.34 -4.64 12.98
N PRO A 142 -0.85 -5.87 13.15
CA PRO A 142 -0.02 -7.08 13.25
C PRO A 142 0.36 -7.67 11.89
N HIS A 143 -0.14 -7.12 10.78
CA HIS A 143 0.01 -7.72 9.47
C HIS A 143 0.22 -6.71 8.34
N LEU A 144 1.31 -6.89 7.60
CA LEU A 144 1.72 -6.12 6.45
C LEU A 144 1.51 -6.94 5.17
N ALA A 145 0.60 -6.49 4.30
CA ALA A 145 0.32 -7.10 3.00
C ALA A 145 0.94 -6.25 1.88
N THR A 146 2.19 -6.55 1.54
CA THR A 146 2.99 -5.90 0.49
C THR A 146 2.57 -6.46 -0.88
N SER A 147 1.41 -6.01 -1.37
CA SER A 147 0.69 -6.59 -2.53
C SER A 147 -0.26 -5.61 -3.21
N LEU A 148 -0.11 -4.31 -2.94
CA LEU A 148 -1.11 -3.32 -3.37
C LEU A 148 -1.06 -3.04 -4.86
N THR A 149 0.10 -2.75 -5.45
CA THR A 149 0.28 -2.40 -6.87
C THR A 149 1.76 -2.41 -7.21
N GLY A 150 2.10 -2.47 -8.49
CA GLY A 150 3.50 -2.50 -8.95
C GLY A 150 4.20 -3.81 -8.60
N GLU A 151 5.52 -3.82 -8.75
CA GLU A 151 6.40 -4.93 -8.37
C GLU A 151 7.19 -4.56 -7.10
N PRO A 152 6.82 -5.11 -5.92
CA PRO A 152 7.47 -4.76 -4.67
C PRO A 152 8.95 -5.16 -4.62
N LEU A 153 9.37 -6.20 -5.34
CA LEU A 153 10.76 -6.67 -5.37
C LEU A 153 11.69 -5.72 -6.14
N MET A 154 11.17 -4.74 -6.86
CA MET A 154 11.97 -3.69 -7.48
C MET A 154 12.41 -2.60 -6.49
N TYR A 155 11.87 -2.58 -5.27
CA TYR A 155 12.41 -1.74 -4.19
C TYR A 155 13.72 -2.36 -3.67
N PRO A 156 14.86 -1.64 -3.74
CA PRO A 156 16.18 -2.23 -3.49
C PRO A 156 16.39 -2.73 -2.06
N TYR A 157 15.65 -2.18 -1.10
CA TYR A 157 15.79 -2.47 0.34
C TYR A 157 14.63 -3.32 0.88
N ILE A 158 13.99 -4.13 0.03
CA ILE A 158 12.81 -4.92 0.41
C ILE A 158 13.10 -5.88 1.59
N GLY A 159 14.30 -6.46 1.66
CA GLY A 159 14.70 -7.32 2.77
C GLY A 159 14.75 -6.57 4.11
N GLU A 160 15.41 -5.41 4.14
CA GLU A 160 15.50 -4.55 5.31
C GLU A 160 14.10 -4.10 5.78
N LEU A 161 13.23 -3.74 4.84
CA LEU A 161 11.85 -3.36 5.10
C LEU A 161 11.06 -4.49 5.78
N MET A 162 11.29 -5.75 5.39
CA MET A 162 10.65 -6.91 6.03
C MET A 162 11.21 -7.17 7.42
N GLU A 163 12.52 -7.01 7.65
CA GLU A 163 13.11 -7.12 8.98
C GLU A 163 12.60 -6.00 9.92
N ILE A 164 12.45 -4.77 9.43
CA ILE A 164 11.85 -3.67 10.20
C ILE A 164 10.41 -4.01 10.62
N ALA A 165 9.60 -4.55 9.70
CA ALA A 165 8.24 -4.97 10.02
C ALA A 165 8.22 -6.08 11.09
N LYS A 166 9.12 -7.08 10.96
CA LYS A 166 9.26 -8.16 11.94
C LYS A 166 9.69 -7.64 13.32
N HIS A 167 10.61 -6.68 13.39
CA HIS A 167 11.02 -6.01 14.63
C HIS A 167 9.91 -5.18 15.27
N ARG A 168 8.85 -4.85 14.52
CA ARG A 168 7.64 -4.18 15.01
C ARG A 168 6.50 -5.16 15.31
N ASP A 169 6.83 -6.44 15.50
CA ASP A 169 5.88 -7.53 15.75
C ASP A 169 4.81 -7.68 14.65
N MET A 170 5.16 -7.33 13.40
CA MET A 170 4.30 -7.50 12.25
C MET A 170 4.68 -8.74 11.47
N THR A 171 3.67 -9.51 11.05
CA THR A 171 3.82 -10.53 10.03
C THR A 171 3.81 -9.90 8.64
N THR A 172 4.61 -10.43 7.70
CA THR A 172 4.77 -9.85 6.37
C THR A 172 4.42 -10.84 5.26
N PHE A 173 3.58 -10.42 4.32
CA PHE A 173 3.25 -11.18 3.11
C PHE A 173 3.66 -10.33 1.91
N ILE A 174 4.62 -10.81 1.11
CA ILE A 174 4.91 -10.28 -0.23
C ILE A 174 4.17 -11.17 -1.22
N VAL A 175 3.29 -10.58 -2.02
CA VAL A 175 2.39 -11.29 -2.96
C VAL A 175 2.35 -10.58 -4.29
#